data_AF-A0A7Y3J7A1-F1
#
_entry.id   AF-A0A7Y3J7A1-F1
#
_cell.length_a   1.000
_cell.length_b   1.000
_cell.length_c   1.000
_cell.angle_alpha   90.00
_cell.angle_beta   90.00
_cell.angle_gamma   90.00
#
_symmetry.space_group_name_H-M   'P 1'
#
loop_
_entity.id
_entity.type
_entity.pdbx_description
1 polymer ?
#
loop_
_entity_poly.entity_id
_entity_poly.type
_entity_poly.pdbx_seq_one_letter_code
_entity_poly.pdbx_strand_id
1 'polypeptide(L)'
;MKITYQSARNAPRTVPMGSMTLLAMAVMACLGATAASATPLLGSDLASFTVLGASAVTNVPTSSITGDVGVWSSGGANAITGFNSSPGVAVSDLQVSAGTVQAGTETGTPNAKTAQQQL
;
A
#
# COMPACT_ATOMS: atom_id res chain seq x y z
N MET A 1 50.27 -33.80 72.58
CA MET A 1 49.98 -32.69 71.65
C MET A 1 49.27 -33.31 70.45
N LYS A 2 47.98 -33.00 70.25
CA LYS A 2 47.07 -33.69 69.31
C LYS A 2 46.64 -32.68 68.26
N ILE A 3 46.94 -32.93 66.99
CA ILE A 3 46.58 -32.06 65.86
C ILE A 3 45.51 -32.78 65.05
N THR A 4 44.31 -32.21 64.97
CA THR A 4 43.18 -32.73 64.20
C THR A 4 43.10 -31.96 62.88
N TYR A 5 43.15 -32.67 61.76
CA TYR A 5 42.96 -32.10 60.43
C TYR A 5 41.46 -32.09 60.05
N GLN A 6 40.89 -30.93 59.71
CA GLN A 6 39.58 -30.84 59.05
C GLN A 6 39.77 -30.89 57.53
N SER A 7 39.14 -31.87 56.88
CA SER A 7 39.09 -32.00 55.43
C SER A 7 37.76 -31.42 54.91
N ALA A 8 37.82 -30.32 54.18
CA ALA A 8 36.68 -29.73 53.49
C ALA A 8 36.47 -30.42 52.13
N ARG A 9 35.34 -31.09 51.94
CA ARG A 9 34.93 -31.68 50.66
C ARG A 9 34.27 -30.60 49.79
N ASN A 10 34.88 -30.28 48.64
CA ASN A 10 34.25 -29.44 47.62
C ASN A 10 33.23 -30.27 46.83
N ALA A 11 31.96 -29.86 46.86
CA ALA A 11 30.91 -30.42 46.02
C ALA A 11 31.05 -29.89 44.57
N PRO A 12 30.84 -30.73 43.54
CA PRO A 12 30.83 -30.27 42.16
C PRO A 12 29.62 -29.36 41.91
N ARG A 13 29.88 -28.12 41.46
CA ARG A 13 28.84 -27.22 40.94
C ARG A 13 28.41 -27.74 39.57
N THR A 14 27.19 -28.26 39.49
CA THR A 14 26.46 -28.47 38.24
C THR A 14 26.09 -27.10 37.66
N VAL A 15 26.68 -26.75 36.52
CA VAL A 15 26.24 -25.58 35.74
C VAL A 15 24.93 -25.94 35.02
N PRO A 16 23.82 -25.21 35.24
CA PRO A 16 22.56 -25.52 34.59
C PRO A 16 22.63 -25.21 33.10
N MET A 17 22.52 -26.25 32.29
CA MET A 17 22.58 -26.25 30.83
C MET A 17 21.32 -25.64 30.15
N GLY A 18 20.48 -24.92 30.90
CA GLY A 18 19.23 -24.32 30.42
C GLY A 18 19.38 -22.92 29.82
N SER A 19 20.53 -22.27 30.00
CA SER A 19 20.71 -20.85 29.65
C SER A 19 21.17 -20.60 28.19
N MET A 20 21.78 -21.60 27.54
CA MET A 20 22.27 -21.44 26.16
C MET A 20 21.15 -21.53 25.10
N THR A 21 20.11 -22.31 25.36
CA THR A 21 19.01 -22.53 24.40
C THR A 21 18.11 -21.29 24.25
N LEU A 22 17.91 -20.53 25.33
CA LEU A 22 17.14 -19.29 25.29
C LEU A 22 17.84 -18.19 24.49
N LEU A 23 19.17 -18.10 24.61
CA LEU A 23 19.96 -17.11 23.88
C LEU A 23 19.93 -17.39 22.37
N ALA A 24 19.99 -18.66 21.97
CA ALA A 24 19.91 -19.07 20.57
C ALA A 24 18.57 -18.69 19.91
N MET A 25 17.44 -18.80 20.62
CA MET A 25 16.13 -18.38 20.09
C MET A 25 15.97 -16.86 20.00
N ALA A 26 16.55 -16.11 20.96
CA ALA A 26 16.53 -14.64 20.93
C ALA A 26 17.35 -14.08 19.76
N VAL A 27 18.49 -14.69 19.43
CA VAL A 27 19.30 -14.29 18.27
C VAL A 27 18.54 -14.57 16.97
N MET A 28 17.86 -15.72 16.86
CA MET A 28 17.07 -16.09 15.66
C MET A 28 15.83 -15.21 15.46
N ALA A 29 15.19 -14.72 16.53
CA ALA A 29 14.10 -13.76 16.47
C ALA A 29 14.55 -12.35 16.02
N CYS A 30 15.83 -12.02 16.22
CA CYS A 30 16.42 -10.76 15.76
C CYS A 30 16.86 -10.76 14.29
N LEU A 31 16.89 -11.92 13.62
CA LEU A 31 16.98 -12.00 12.14
C LEU A 31 15.62 -11.78 11.47
N GLY A 32 14.76 -10.98 12.12
CA GLY A 32 13.41 -10.66 11.66
C GLY A 32 13.41 -10.29 10.19
N ALA A 33 12.50 -10.91 9.45
CA ALA A 33 12.28 -10.63 8.04
C ALA A 33 12.24 -9.11 7.83
N THR A 34 13.19 -8.58 7.07
CA THR A 34 13.13 -7.19 6.63
C THR A 34 11.80 -7.01 5.92
N ALA A 35 10.95 -6.11 6.43
CA ALA A 35 9.72 -5.78 5.75
C ALA A 35 10.09 -5.28 4.34
N ALA A 36 9.71 -6.04 3.32
CA ALA A 36 9.86 -5.62 1.95
C ALA A 36 8.91 -4.45 1.72
N SER A 37 9.41 -3.22 1.86
CA SER A 37 8.68 -2.00 1.52
C SER A 37 9.05 -1.63 0.09
N ALA A 38 8.09 -1.76 -0.82
CA ALA A 38 8.23 -1.26 -2.18
C ALA A 38 7.70 0.17 -2.24
N THR A 39 8.49 1.09 -2.78
CA THR A 39 8.00 2.43 -3.10
C THR A 39 6.95 2.29 -4.21
N PRO A 40 5.68 2.71 -3.99
CA PRO A 40 4.67 2.66 -5.04
C PRO A 40 5.12 3.46 -6.27
N LEU A 41 4.94 2.89 -7.45
CA LEU A 41 5.27 3.58 -8.71
C LEU A 41 4.26 4.67 -9.07
N LEU A 42 3.00 4.49 -8.66
CA LEU A 42 1.92 5.43 -8.90
C LEU A 42 1.70 6.29 -7.65
N GLY A 43 1.46 7.58 -7.85
CA GLY A 43 0.96 8.46 -6.79
C GLY A 43 -0.46 8.07 -6.36
N SER A 44 -0.88 8.54 -5.18
CA SER A 44 -2.18 8.16 -4.59
C SER A 44 -3.38 8.55 -5.44
N ASP A 45 -3.31 9.70 -6.13
CA ASP A 45 -4.41 10.17 -6.95
C ASP A 45 -4.52 9.32 -8.21
N LEU A 46 -3.41 9.11 -8.92
CA LEU A 46 -3.35 8.26 -10.11
C LEU A 46 -3.74 6.82 -9.80
N ALA A 47 -3.31 6.29 -8.65
CA ALA A 47 -3.67 4.95 -8.20
C ALA A 47 -5.17 4.78 -7.87
N SER A 48 -5.92 5.88 -7.69
CA SER A 48 -7.36 5.83 -7.44
C SER A 48 -8.19 5.72 -8.74
N PHE A 49 -7.59 6.02 -9.90
CA PHE A 49 -8.24 5.87 -11.19
C PHE A 49 -7.97 4.48 -11.77
N THR A 50 -9.05 3.79 -12.12
CA THR A 50 -8.96 2.54 -12.89
C THR A 50 -8.74 2.84 -14.37
N VAL A 51 -9.31 3.94 -14.87
CA VAL A 51 -9.08 4.42 -16.22
C VAL A 51 -8.80 5.92 -16.15
N LEU A 52 -7.61 6.34 -16.58
CA LEU A 52 -7.29 7.75 -16.74
C LEU A 52 -6.80 7.99 -18.17
N GLY A 53 -7.61 8.71 -18.96
CA GLY A 53 -7.25 9.10 -20.32
C GLY A 53 -6.45 10.39 -20.31
N ALA A 54 -5.41 10.46 -21.16
CA ALA A 54 -4.66 11.70 -21.35
C ALA A 54 -5.42 12.75 -22.19
N SER A 55 -6.41 12.35 -22.99
CA SER A 55 -7.18 13.26 -23.85
C SER A 55 -8.61 12.82 -24.08
N ALA A 56 -8.87 11.51 -24.10
CA ALA A 56 -10.22 10.98 -24.21
C ALA A 56 -10.37 9.62 -23.52
N VAL A 57 -11.60 9.28 -23.15
CA VAL A 57 -12.03 7.93 -22.75
C VAL A 57 -13.34 7.61 -23.47
N THR A 58 -13.45 6.42 -24.06
CA THR A 58 -14.67 5.96 -24.77
C THR A 58 -15.02 4.55 -24.33
N ASN A 59 -16.27 4.32 -23.94
CA ASN A 59 -16.77 3.00 -23.55
C ASN A 59 -17.90 2.54 -24.48
N VAL A 60 -17.51 2.06 -25.67
CA VAL A 60 -18.44 1.57 -26.70
C VAL A 60 -17.86 0.29 -27.35
N PRO A 61 -18.56 -0.86 -27.28
CA PRO A 61 -19.80 -1.10 -26.53
C PRO A 61 -19.59 -0.97 -25.02
N THR A 62 -20.68 -0.78 -24.28
CA THR A 62 -20.67 -0.47 -22.85
C THR A 62 -20.10 -1.63 -22.03
N SER A 63 -19.11 -1.32 -21.18
CA SER A 63 -18.48 -2.26 -20.25
C SER A 63 -18.61 -1.80 -18.81
N SER A 64 -18.70 -2.74 -17.86
CA SER A 64 -18.69 -2.42 -16.43
C SER A 64 -17.27 -2.15 -15.95
N ILE A 65 -17.07 -1.06 -15.22
CA ILE A 65 -15.81 -0.63 -14.64
C ILE A 65 -15.99 -0.50 -13.13
N THR A 66 -14.99 -0.91 -12.36
CA THR A 66 -14.95 -0.72 -10.91
C THR A 66 -13.84 0.27 -10.60
N GLY A 67 -14.16 1.40 -9.97
CA GLY A 67 -13.23 2.51 -9.68
C GLY A 67 -13.42 3.73 -10.57
N ASP A 68 -12.65 4.79 -10.34
CA ASP A 68 -12.83 6.06 -11.05
C ASP A 68 -12.38 5.98 -12.52
N VAL A 69 -13.13 6.68 -13.37
CA VAL A 69 -12.85 6.88 -14.80
C VAL A 69 -12.67 8.37 -15.03
N GLY A 70 -11.48 8.78 -15.50
CA GLY A 70 -11.15 10.19 -15.62
C GLY A 70 -10.53 10.56 -16.96
N VAL A 71 -10.66 11.83 -17.31
CA VAL A 71 -9.82 12.47 -18.31
C VAL A 71 -9.54 13.89 -17.83
N TRP A 72 -8.31 14.35 -18.00
CA TRP A 72 -7.98 15.75 -17.81
C TRP A 72 -7.12 16.23 -18.98
N SER A 73 -7.51 17.33 -19.60
CA SER A 73 -6.75 18.03 -20.64
C SER A 73 -6.69 19.52 -20.34
N SER A 74 -5.50 20.12 -20.49
CA SER A 74 -5.16 21.51 -20.08
C SER A 74 -5.86 22.59 -20.88
N GLY A 75 -6.63 22.21 -21.90
CA GLY A 75 -7.15 23.12 -22.91
C GLY A 75 -8.62 22.96 -23.27
N GLY A 76 -9.43 22.26 -22.49
CA GLY A 76 -10.89 22.44 -22.57
C GLY A 76 -11.68 21.46 -23.46
N ALA A 77 -11.15 20.28 -23.77
CA ALA A 77 -11.97 19.17 -24.26
C ALA A 77 -11.64 17.89 -23.49
N ASN A 78 -12.33 17.71 -22.37
CA ASN A 78 -12.30 16.48 -21.60
C ASN A 78 -13.29 15.49 -22.23
N ALA A 79 -12.83 14.78 -23.27
CA ALA A 79 -13.70 13.94 -24.08
C ALA A 79 -13.92 12.59 -23.40
N ILE A 80 -14.98 12.49 -22.58
CA ILE A 80 -15.50 11.20 -22.11
C ILE A 80 -16.80 10.90 -22.86
N THR A 81 -16.86 9.74 -23.52
CA THR A 81 -18.05 9.29 -24.26
C THR A 81 -18.40 7.84 -23.93
N GLY A 82 -19.67 7.47 -24.11
CA GLY A 82 -20.18 6.16 -23.67
C GLY A 82 -20.51 6.08 -22.17
N PHE A 83 -20.37 7.19 -21.44
CA PHE A 83 -20.74 7.36 -20.04
C PHE A 83 -21.65 8.59 -19.86
N ASN A 84 -22.41 8.60 -18.77
CA ASN A 84 -22.96 9.77 -18.15
C ASN A 84 -21.82 10.63 -17.60
N SER A 85 -21.66 11.85 -18.13
CA SER A 85 -20.58 12.74 -17.76
C SER A 85 -21.01 14.20 -17.83
N SER A 86 -20.38 15.04 -17.01
CA SER A 86 -20.55 16.50 -17.03
C SER A 86 -19.18 17.15 -16.85
N PRO A 87 -18.80 18.14 -17.68
CA PRO A 87 -17.52 18.82 -17.54
C PRO A 87 -17.29 19.43 -16.15
N GLY A 88 -16.12 19.21 -15.58
CA GLY A 88 -15.68 19.78 -14.30
C GLY A 88 -16.30 19.16 -13.05
N VAL A 89 -17.22 18.19 -13.20
CA VAL A 89 -17.95 17.57 -12.09
C VAL A 89 -17.79 16.05 -12.13
N ALA A 90 -17.56 15.44 -10.98
CA ALA A 90 -17.60 13.99 -10.85
C ALA A 90 -19.06 13.50 -10.87
N VAL A 91 -19.38 12.58 -11.79
CA VAL A 91 -20.75 12.12 -12.06
C VAL A 91 -20.84 10.61 -11.87
N SER A 92 -21.93 10.14 -11.26
CA SER A 92 -22.23 8.71 -11.19
C SER A 92 -22.73 8.18 -12.54
N ASP A 93 -22.25 7.00 -12.93
CA ASP A 93 -22.70 6.27 -14.12
C ASP A 93 -23.04 4.82 -13.75
N LEU A 94 -24.07 4.24 -14.38
CA LEU A 94 -24.53 2.88 -14.08
C LEU A 94 -23.50 1.79 -14.40
N GLN A 95 -22.55 2.08 -15.28
CA GLN A 95 -21.48 1.18 -15.69
C GLN A 95 -20.25 1.31 -14.78
N VAL A 96 -20.21 2.32 -13.90
CA VAL A 96 -19.08 2.55 -12.99
C VAL A 96 -19.52 2.23 -11.55
N SER A 97 -18.92 1.19 -10.99
CA SER A 97 -19.13 0.78 -9.60
C SER A 97 -18.00 1.28 -8.71
N ALA A 98 -18.30 1.63 -7.46
CA ALA A 98 -17.33 2.09 -6.46
C ALA A 98 -16.43 3.26 -6.94
N GLY A 99 -16.98 4.12 -7.81
CA GLY A 99 -16.26 5.25 -8.40
C GLY A 99 -17.19 6.19 -9.15
N THR A 100 -16.57 7.14 -9.84
CA THR A 100 -17.24 8.21 -10.60
C THR A 100 -16.58 8.43 -11.95
N VAL A 101 -17.34 9.06 -12.86
CA VAL A 101 -16.84 9.55 -14.13
C VAL A 101 -16.44 11.01 -13.97
N GLN A 102 -15.19 11.32 -14.27
CA GLN A 102 -14.54 12.59 -14.00
C GLN A 102 -14.03 13.24 -15.29
N ALA A 103 -14.88 14.06 -15.92
CA ALA A 103 -14.55 14.77 -17.16
C ALA A 103 -13.94 16.15 -16.85
N GLY A 104 -12.62 16.24 -16.66
CA GLY A 104 -11.95 17.51 -16.40
C GLY A 104 -12.14 18.06 -15.00
N THR A 105 -12.36 17.18 -14.02
CA THR A 105 -12.55 17.58 -12.63
C THR A 105 -11.26 18.17 -12.07
N GLU A 106 -11.38 19.34 -11.44
CA GLU A 106 -10.26 20.01 -10.77
C GLU A 106 -10.42 20.04 -9.24
N THR A 107 -11.58 19.64 -8.74
CA THR A 107 -11.96 19.69 -7.33
C THR A 107 -12.32 18.31 -6.82
N GLY A 108 -12.24 18.13 -5.50
CA GLY A 108 -12.32 16.82 -4.85
C GLY A 108 -10.96 16.12 -4.78
N THR A 109 -10.85 15.11 -3.92
CA THR A 109 -9.65 14.28 -3.80
C THR A 109 -10.10 12.82 -3.72
N PRO A 110 -9.65 11.94 -4.63
CA PRO A 110 -8.81 12.21 -5.81
C PRO A 110 -9.58 12.96 -6.93
N ASN A 111 -8.86 13.66 -7.83
CA ASN A 111 -9.48 14.25 -9.03
C ASN A 111 -8.62 14.04 -10.29
N ALA A 112 -9.26 14.09 -11.47
CA ALA A 112 -8.59 13.83 -12.75
C ALA A 112 -7.39 14.77 -13.01
N LYS A 113 -7.42 16.03 -12.55
CA LYS A 113 -6.29 16.98 -12.70
C LYS A 113 -5.06 16.51 -11.94
N THR A 114 -5.21 16.21 -10.65
CA THR A 114 -4.07 15.83 -9.80
C THR A 114 -3.55 14.44 -10.15
N ALA A 115 -4.44 13.54 -10.57
CA ALA A 115 -4.04 12.24 -11.10
C ALA A 115 -3.23 12.36 -12.41
N GLN A 116 -3.65 13.23 -13.34
CA GLN A 116 -2.93 13.45 -14.60
C GLN A 116 -1.56 14.11 -14.40
N GLN A 117 -1.38 14.91 -13.33
CA GLN A 117 -0.08 15.50 -12.97
C GLN A 117 0.95 14.46 -12.49
N GLN A 118 0.52 13.23 -12.19
CA GLN A 118 1.38 12.14 -11.72
C GLN A 118 1.84 11.23 -12.87
N LEU A 119 1.43 11.51 -14.11
CA LEU A 119 1.90 10.88 -15.35
C LEU A 119 3.02 11.71 -15.99
#